data_AF-A0A7V9S0Q6-F1
#
_entry.id   AF-A0A7V9S0Q6-F1
#
_cell.length_a   1.000
_cell.length_b   1.000
_cell.length_c   1.000
_cell.angle_alpha   90.00
_cell.angle_beta   90.00
_cell.angle_gamma   90.00
#
_symmetry.space_group_name_H-M   'P 1'
#
loop_
_entity.id
_entity.type
_entity.pdbx_description
1 polymer ?
#
loop_
_entity_poly.entity_id
_entity_poly.type
_entity_poly.pdbx_seq_one_letter_code
_entity_poly.pdbx_strand_id
1 'polypeptide(L)'
;VEHRPVAVLEVGDRTIAATGSGLLLRGIAASEELPVIRMDSSPAGERVDNRNTLTALNIAGAAPPTLRRRIDRLWTGPKGMMLALVDGPDVVFGTAADSGRKWLAAARVLADPGAAGATYLDVRTPERVAAGGIGPVSEPTPVPTASADPQP
;
A
#
# COMPACT_ATOMS: atom_id res chain seq x y z
N VAL A 1 2.38 -23.58 -12.55
CA VAL A 1 2.41 -22.15 -12.19
C VAL A 1 1.86 -22.02 -10.79
N GLU A 2 2.62 -21.48 -9.84
CA GLU A 2 2.14 -21.29 -8.46
C GLU A 2 1.22 -20.06 -8.40
N HIS A 3 0.02 -20.22 -7.83
CA HIS A 3 -0.94 -19.14 -7.66
C HIS A 3 -0.78 -18.51 -6.28
N ARG A 4 0.09 -17.50 -6.18
CA ARG A 4 0.31 -16.78 -4.91
C ARG A 4 -0.77 -15.71 -4.68
N PRO A 5 -1.42 -15.68 -3.50
CA PRO A 5 -2.33 -14.59 -3.15
C PRO A 5 -1.56 -13.28 -2.95
N VAL A 6 -2.16 -12.18 -3.41
CA VAL A 6 -1.58 -10.83 -3.33
C VAL A 6 -2.46 -9.84 -2.59
N ALA A 7 -3.75 -10.12 -2.50
CA ALA A 7 -4.73 -9.32 -1.78
C ALA A 7 -5.93 -10.20 -1.40
N VAL A 8 -6.75 -9.68 -0.51
CA VAL A 8 -8.07 -10.21 -0.17
C VAL A 8 -9.12 -9.27 -0.77
N LEU A 9 -10.06 -9.81 -1.51
CA LEU A 9 -11.21 -9.08 -2.01
C LEU A 9 -12.33 -9.16 -0.97
N GLU A 10 -12.84 -8.02 -0.53
CA GLU A 10 -13.95 -7.91 0.43
C GLU A 10 -15.23 -7.47 -0.30
N VAL A 11 -16.29 -8.26 -0.17
CA VAL A 11 -17.64 -8.00 -0.72
C VAL A 11 -18.66 -8.23 0.38
N GLY A 12 -19.16 -7.16 1.00
CA GLY A 12 -19.95 -7.28 2.23
C GLY A 12 -19.14 -8.02 3.31
N ASP A 13 -19.71 -9.04 3.94
CA ASP A 13 -19.03 -9.85 4.97
C ASP A 13 -18.18 -10.99 4.40
N ARG A 14 -18.02 -11.06 3.07
CA ARG A 14 -17.30 -12.15 2.41
C ARG A 14 -15.91 -11.70 1.97
N THR A 15 -14.92 -12.55 2.23
CA THR A 15 -13.55 -12.36 1.81
C THR A 15 -13.10 -13.46 0.84
N ILE A 16 -12.37 -13.09 -0.20
CA ILE A 16 -11.86 -14.02 -1.22
C ILE A 16 -10.42 -13.65 -1.56
N ALA A 17 -9.48 -14.57 -1.33
CA ALA A 17 -8.09 -14.36 -1.72
C ALA A 17 -7.97 -14.29 -3.26
N ALA A 18 -7.11 -13.39 -3.77
CA ALA A 18 -6.92 -13.21 -5.21
C ALA A 18 -5.45 -13.06 -5.59
N THR A 19 -5.13 -13.51 -6.81
CA THR A 19 -3.80 -13.34 -7.43
C THR A 19 -3.69 -11.98 -8.12
N GLY A 20 -2.46 -11.54 -8.44
CA GLY A 20 -2.23 -10.31 -9.20
C GLY A 20 -2.86 -10.30 -10.60
N SER A 21 -3.13 -11.48 -11.17
CA SER A 21 -3.78 -11.64 -12.47
C SER A 21 -5.32 -11.61 -12.42
N GLY A 22 -5.91 -11.47 -11.23
CA GLY A 22 -7.36 -11.51 -11.05
C GLY A 22 -7.97 -12.88 -10.81
N LEU A 23 -7.19 -13.96 -10.78
CA LEU A 23 -7.69 -15.29 -10.40
C LEU A 23 -8.12 -15.30 -8.92
N LEU A 24 -9.34 -15.78 -8.68
CA LEU A 24 -9.92 -15.96 -7.35
C LEU A 24 -9.50 -17.31 -6.78
N LEU A 25 -8.98 -17.31 -5.55
CA LEU A 25 -8.52 -18.49 -4.84
C LEU A 25 -9.56 -18.89 -3.80
N ARG A 26 -10.61 -19.57 -4.27
CA ARG A 26 -11.71 -20.05 -3.42
C ARG A 26 -11.21 -21.18 -2.52
N GLY A 27 -11.61 -21.17 -1.24
CA GLY A 27 -11.19 -22.18 -0.26
C GLY A 27 -9.81 -21.97 0.36
N ILE A 28 -9.08 -20.91 -0.03
CA ILE A 28 -7.88 -20.47 0.69
C ILE A 28 -8.29 -19.47 1.76
N ALA A 29 -7.89 -19.71 3.00
CA ALA A 29 -8.12 -18.79 4.10
C ALA A 29 -7.44 -17.45 3.78
N ALA A 30 -8.21 -16.36 3.89
CA ALA A 30 -7.66 -15.02 3.83
C ALA A 30 -6.64 -14.85 4.97
N SER A 31 -5.43 -14.41 4.63
CA SER A 31 -4.42 -14.05 5.62
C SER A 31 -4.57 -12.57 5.97
N GLU A 32 -4.49 -12.23 7.25
CA GLU A 32 -4.51 -10.84 7.73
C GLU A 32 -3.30 -10.01 7.24
N GLU A 33 -2.25 -10.66 6.73
CA GLU A 33 -1.08 -9.97 6.18
C GLU A 33 -1.29 -9.48 4.73
N LEU A 34 -2.44 -9.76 4.12
CA LEU A 34 -2.73 -9.36 2.75
C LEU A 34 -3.56 -8.07 2.73
N PRO A 35 -3.25 -7.15 1.80
CA PRO A 35 -4.05 -5.93 1.65
C PRO A 35 -5.48 -6.26 1.25
N VAL A 36 -6.42 -5.47 1.77
CA VAL A 36 -7.85 -5.61 1.46
C VAL A 36 -8.23 -4.67 0.31
N ILE A 37 -8.92 -5.23 -0.69
CA ILE A 37 -9.52 -4.49 -1.79
C ILE A 37 -11.03 -4.66 -1.68
N ARG A 38 -11.72 -3.55 -1.39
CA ARG A 38 -13.19 -3.54 -1.31
C ARG A 38 -13.80 -3.56 -2.70
N MET A 39 -14.88 -4.30 -2.82
CA MET A 39 -15.66 -4.47 -4.04
C MET A 39 -17.14 -4.29 -3.74
N ASP A 40 -17.83 -3.62 -4.66
CA ASP A 40 -19.27 -3.36 -4.53
C ASP A 40 -20.12 -4.59 -4.85
N SER A 41 -19.59 -5.52 -5.65
CA SER A 41 -20.30 -6.71 -6.09
C SER A 41 -19.40 -7.94 -6.15
N SER A 42 -19.99 -9.10 -5.89
CA SER A 42 -19.26 -10.36 -5.95
C SER A 42 -18.91 -10.69 -7.41
N PRO A 43 -17.68 -11.16 -7.70
CA PRO A 43 -17.35 -11.70 -9.01
C PRO A 43 -18.26 -12.88 -9.35
N ALA A 44 -18.79 -12.90 -10.58
CA ALA A 44 -19.65 -13.97 -11.07
C ALA A 44 -18.87 -15.24 -11.45
N GLY A 45 -17.59 -15.10 -11.83
CA GLY A 45 -16.76 -16.19 -12.34
C GLY A 45 -15.59 -16.58 -11.44
N GLU A 46 -14.59 -17.25 -12.03
CA GLU A 46 -13.32 -17.59 -11.38
C GLU A 46 -12.31 -16.44 -11.38
N ARG A 47 -12.59 -15.38 -12.13
CA ARG A 47 -11.73 -14.22 -12.28
C ARG A 47 -12.50 -12.93 -12.02
N VAL A 48 -11.75 -11.93 -11.56
CA VAL A 48 -12.20 -10.55 -11.51
C VAL A 48 -12.32 -10.00 -12.94
N ASP A 49 -13.45 -9.39 -13.23
CA ASP A 49 -13.78 -8.71 -14.49
C ASP A 49 -13.68 -7.17 -14.36
N ASN A 50 -13.93 -6.64 -13.16
CA ASN A 50 -13.81 -5.21 -12.87
C ASN A 50 -12.37 -4.72 -13.10
N ARG A 51 -12.23 -3.78 -14.03
CA ARG A 51 -10.92 -3.23 -14.44
C ARG A 51 -10.18 -2.51 -13.32
N ASN A 52 -10.89 -1.83 -12.41
CA ASN A 52 -10.26 -1.13 -11.30
C ASN A 52 -9.73 -2.13 -10.27
N THR A 53 -10.52 -3.16 -9.93
CA THR A 53 -10.06 -4.25 -9.06
C THR A 53 -8.87 -5.00 -9.67
N LEU A 54 -8.90 -5.29 -10.98
CA LEU A 54 -7.75 -5.88 -11.67
C LEU A 54 -6.50 -4.99 -11.60
N THR A 55 -6.67 -3.68 -11.78
CA THR A 55 -5.56 -2.72 -11.65
C THR A 55 -4.98 -2.73 -10.24
N ALA A 56 -5.83 -2.73 -9.21
CA ALA A 56 -5.41 -2.80 -7.81
C ALA A 56 -4.66 -4.11 -7.52
N LEU A 57 -5.14 -5.25 -8.02
CA LEU A 57 -4.48 -6.55 -7.88
C LEU A 57 -3.11 -6.60 -8.56
N ASN A 58 -2.98 -6.03 -9.76
CA ASN A 58 -1.69 -5.94 -10.45
C ASN A 58 -0.68 -5.11 -9.66
N ILE A 59 -1.13 -3.97 -9.11
CA ILE A 59 -0.30 -3.09 -8.29
C ILE A 59 0.13 -3.79 -7.00
N ALA A 60 -0.81 -4.40 -6.26
CA ALA A 60 -0.51 -5.16 -5.05
C ALA A 60 0.41 -6.36 -5.32
N GLY A 61 0.22 -7.04 -6.45
CA GLY A 61 1.03 -8.19 -6.85
C GLY A 61 2.48 -7.83 -7.23
N ALA A 62 2.72 -6.61 -7.71
CA ALA A 62 4.06 -6.11 -8.02
C ALA A 62 4.80 -5.52 -6.81
N ALA A 63 4.11 -5.35 -5.67
CA ALA A 63 4.70 -4.76 -4.48
C ALA A 63 5.74 -5.71 -3.84
N PRO A 64 6.91 -5.22 -3.41
CA PRO A 64 7.80 -5.97 -2.54
C PRO A 64 7.05 -6.51 -1.32
N PRO A 65 7.31 -7.74 -0.84
CA PRO A 65 6.51 -8.35 0.22
C PRO A 65 6.35 -7.48 1.48
N THR A 66 7.41 -6.75 1.86
CA THR A 66 7.41 -5.84 3.00
C THR A 66 6.49 -4.64 2.80
N LEU A 67 6.47 -4.04 1.61
CA LEU A 67 5.57 -2.93 1.28
C LEU A 67 4.14 -3.41 1.06
N ARG A 68 3.96 -4.61 0.48
CA ARG A 68 2.63 -5.18 0.24
C ARG A 68 1.82 -5.32 1.53
N ARG A 69 2.46 -5.79 2.60
CA ARG A 69 1.85 -5.90 3.94
C ARG A 69 1.50 -4.56 4.58
N ARG A 70 2.13 -3.48 4.11
CA ARG A 70 1.84 -2.12 4.58
C ARG A 70 0.73 -1.46 3.79
N ILE A 71 0.19 -2.07 2.74
CA ILE A 71 -0.93 -1.47 2.01
C ILE A 71 -2.19 -1.67 2.84
N ASP A 72 -2.75 -0.58 3.34
CA ASP A 72 -4.03 -0.59 4.08
C ASP A 72 -5.21 -0.79 3.12
N ARG A 73 -5.25 0.03 2.07
CA ARG A 73 -6.31 0.01 1.06
C ARG A 73 -5.84 0.53 -0.28
N LEU A 74 -6.52 0.12 -1.34
CA LEU A 74 -6.42 0.71 -2.68
C LEU A 74 -7.78 1.25 -3.12
N TRP A 75 -7.79 2.40 -3.80
CA TRP A 75 -9.02 2.99 -4.34
C TRP A 75 -8.73 3.75 -5.64
N THR A 76 -9.79 3.99 -6.42
CA THR A 76 -9.69 4.83 -7.62
C THR A 76 -9.90 6.29 -7.23
N GLY A 77 -8.92 7.13 -7.52
CA GLY A 77 -8.99 8.57 -7.31
C GLY A 77 -8.84 9.36 -8.62
N PRO A 78 -8.84 10.71 -8.55
CA PRO A 78 -8.78 11.58 -9.74
C PRO A 78 -7.53 11.40 -10.61
N LYS A 79 -6.44 10.89 -10.03
CA LYS A 79 -5.16 10.67 -10.71
C LYS A 79 -4.91 9.19 -11.05
N GLY A 80 -5.94 8.34 -10.98
CA GLY A 80 -5.86 6.89 -11.16
C GLY A 80 -5.86 6.13 -9.83
N MET A 81 -5.24 4.96 -9.79
CA MET A 81 -5.16 4.17 -8.57
C MET A 81 -4.35 4.91 -7.50
N MET A 82 -4.91 4.95 -6.30
CA MET A 82 -4.29 5.45 -5.09
C MET A 82 -4.26 4.33 -4.06
N LEU A 83 -3.31 4.39 -3.13
CA LEU A 83 -3.24 3.47 -2.00
C LEU A 83 -2.77 4.19 -0.75
N ALA A 84 -3.18 3.68 0.40
CA ALA A 84 -2.75 4.17 1.70
C ALA A 84 -1.77 3.15 2.28
N LEU A 85 -0.67 3.65 2.84
CA LEU A 85 0.26 2.83 3.60
C LEU A 85 -0.07 2.94 5.09
N VAL A 86 -0.04 1.81 5.79
CA VAL A 86 -0.06 1.76 7.26
C VAL A 86 1.13 2.57 7.78
N ASP A 87 0.82 3.54 8.65
CA ASP A 87 1.74 4.51 9.23
C ASP A 87 2.66 5.15 8.16
N GLY A 88 2.07 5.57 7.04
CA GLY A 88 2.81 6.10 5.91
C GLY A 88 2.01 7.06 5.04
N PRO A 89 2.64 7.58 3.98
CA PRO A 89 1.99 8.50 3.06
C PRO A 89 0.92 7.80 2.21
N ASP A 90 -0.05 8.58 1.75
CA ASP A 90 -0.88 8.19 0.61
C ASP A 90 -0.04 8.16 -0.67
N VAL A 91 -0.17 7.11 -1.46
CA VAL A 91 0.60 6.93 -2.69
C VAL A 91 -0.31 7.12 -3.91
N VAL A 92 0.03 8.09 -4.75
CA VAL A 92 -0.59 8.29 -6.06
C VAL A 92 0.12 7.39 -7.08
N PHE A 93 -0.49 6.27 -7.42
CA PHE A 93 0.13 5.24 -8.28
C PHE A 93 -0.18 5.42 -9.77
N GLY A 94 -1.40 5.89 -10.07
CA GLY A 94 -1.90 6.04 -11.43
C GLY A 94 -2.31 4.69 -12.02
N THR A 95 -1.67 4.26 -13.11
CA THR A 95 -1.95 2.98 -13.77
C THR A 95 -1.04 1.86 -13.26
N ALA A 96 -1.41 0.61 -13.51
CA ALA A 96 -0.56 -0.55 -13.22
C ALA A 96 0.67 -0.70 -14.15
N ALA A 97 0.83 0.18 -15.14
CA ALA A 97 2.01 0.20 -15.99
C ALA A 97 3.28 0.42 -15.13
N ASP A 98 4.34 -0.31 -15.44
CA ASP A 98 5.64 -0.23 -14.76
C ASP A 98 5.57 -0.45 -13.24
N SER A 99 4.57 -1.19 -12.74
CA SER A 99 4.33 -1.30 -11.29
C SER A 99 5.56 -1.71 -10.50
N GLY A 100 6.38 -2.65 -11.01
CA GLY A 100 7.63 -3.04 -10.35
C GLY A 100 8.64 -1.89 -10.26
N ARG A 101 8.79 -1.07 -11.31
CA ARG A 101 9.69 0.09 -11.30
C ARG A 101 9.18 1.18 -10.37
N LYS A 102 7.86 1.41 -10.35
CA LYS A 102 7.22 2.36 -9.42
C LYS A 102 7.42 1.95 -7.97
N TRP A 103 7.22 0.68 -7.64
CA TRP A 103 7.47 0.17 -6.30
C TRP A 103 8.94 0.27 -5.89
N LEU A 104 9.88 0.01 -6.81
CA LEU A 104 11.30 0.19 -6.53
C LEU A 104 11.63 1.66 -6.23
N ALA A 105 11.08 2.59 -7.01
CA ALA A 105 11.25 4.02 -6.79
C ALA A 105 10.61 4.46 -5.47
N ALA A 106 9.41 3.98 -5.17
CA ALA A 106 8.71 4.23 -3.91
C ALA A 106 9.52 3.74 -2.71
N ALA A 107 10.07 2.52 -2.77
CA ALA A 107 10.88 1.94 -1.72
C ALA A 107 12.13 2.79 -1.42
N ARG A 108 12.78 3.34 -2.44
CA ARG A 108 13.93 4.23 -2.28
C ARG A 108 13.56 5.52 -1.56
N VAL A 109 12.47 6.16 -1.96
CA VAL A 109 12.03 7.42 -1.33
C VAL A 109 11.51 7.19 0.09
N LEU A 110 10.76 6.11 0.34
CA LEU A 110 10.31 5.75 1.69
C LEU A 110 11.47 5.42 2.65
N ALA A 111 12.64 5.04 2.13
CA ALA A 111 13.84 4.80 2.91
C ALA A 111 14.72 6.05 3.10
N ASP A 112 14.41 7.15 2.42
CA ASP A 112 15.14 8.42 2.53
C ASP A 112 14.68 9.19 3.78
N PRO A 113 15.57 9.49 4.76
CA PRO A 113 15.21 10.29 5.93
C PRO A 113 14.65 11.67 5.58
N GLY A 114 15.04 12.24 4.43
CA GLY A 114 14.51 13.52 3.95
C GLY A 114 13.04 13.47 3.52
N ALA A 115 12.48 12.28 3.30
CA ALA A 115 11.06 12.07 3.03
C ALA A 115 10.24 11.76 4.29
N ALA A 116 10.87 11.71 5.47
CA ALA A 116 10.16 11.48 6.73
C ALA A 116 9.11 12.57 6.96
N GLY A 117 7.89 12.15 7.32
CA GLY A 117 6.76 13.06 7.55
C GLY A 117 6.02 13.50 6.29
N ALA A 118 6.41 13.03 5.09
CA ALA A 118 5.62 13.21 3.89
C ALA A 118 4.22 12.60 4.08
N THR A 119 3.18 13.35 3.72
CA THR A 119 1.79 12.85 3.75
C THR A 119 1.37 12.22 2.44
N TYR A 120 2.10 12.50 1.35
CA TYR A 120 1.86 11.86 0.07
C TYR A 120 3.15 11.54 -0.70
N LEU A 121 3.03 10.56 -1.59
CA LEU A 121 4.05 10.14 -2.54
C LEU A 121 3.43 9.99 -3.95
N ASP A 122 3.89 10.73 -4.94
CA ASP A 122 3.47 10.57 -6.34
C ASP A 122 4.49 9.71 -7.09
N VAL A 123 4.09 8.49 -7.48
CA VAL A 123 4.96 7.50 -8.13
C VAL A 123 4.54 7.22 -9.58
N ARG A 124 3.68 8.07 -10.15
CA ARG A 124 3.16 7.87 -11.51
C ARG A 124 4.28 7.82 -12.57
N THR A 125 5.38 8.52 -12.32
CA THR A 125 6.60 8.51 -13.14
C THR A 125 7.75 7.96 -12.30
N PRO A 126 8.19 6.69 -12.51
CA PRO A 126 9.18 6.05 -11.64
C PRO A 126 10.55 6.76 -11.61
N GLU A 127 10.87 7.56 -12.64
CA GLU A 127 12.08 8.39 -12.70
C GLU A 127 11.96 9.72 -11.94
N ARG A 128 10.74 10.10 -11.53
CA ARG A 128 10.43 11.41 -10.89
C ARG A 128 9.39 11.23 -9.80
N VAL A 129 9.79 10.57 -8.72
CA VAL A 129 8.94 10.45 -7.52
C VAL A 129 8.93 11.78 -6.77
N ALA A 130 7.73 12.25 -6.41
CA ALA A 130 7.55 13.44 -5.58
C ALA A 130 7.01 13.05 -4.20
N ALA A 131 7.69 13.47 -3.13
CA ALA A 131 7.21 13.34 -1.76
C ALA A 131 6.87 14.72 -1.21
N GLY A 132 5.77 14.86 -0.47
CA GLY A 132 5.41 16.15 0.10
C GLY A 132 4.23 16.10 1.06
N GLY A 133 3.83 17.30 1.48
CA GLY A 133 2.87 17.50 2.55
C GLY A 133 3.53 17.48 3.93
N ILE A 134 2.95 18.19 4.89
CA ILE A 134 3.44 18.24 6.27
C ILE A 134 2.50 17.37 7.11
N GLY A 135 2.95 16.18 7.47
CA GLY A 135 2.28 15.38 8.50
C GLY A 135 2.54 15.96 9.89
N PRO A 136 1.79 15.57 10.92
CA PRO A 136 2.17 15.90 12.28
C PRO A 136 3.58 15.35 12.53
N VAL A 137 4.52 16.24 12.87
CA VAL A 137 5.86 15.84 13.29
C VAL A 137 5.70 15.25 14.69
N SER A 138 6.06 13.99 14.90
CA SER A 138 6.21 13.45 16.26
C SER A 138 7.29 14.28 16.95
N GLU A 139 6.90 15.16 17.87
CA GLU A 139 7.86 15.90 18.68
C GLU A 139 8.72 14.88 19.45
N PRO A 140 10.06 14.99 19.43
CA PRO A 140 10.90 14.14 20.25
C PRO A 140 10.50 14.36 21.71
N THR A 141 10.16 13.27 22.41
CA THR A 141 9.89 13.31 23.85
C THR A 141 11.10 13.96 24.54
N PRO A 142 10.93 15.09 25.26
CA PRO A 142 12.04 15.70 25.97
C PRO A 142 12.58 14.69 26.98
N VAL A 143 13.83 14.28 26.80
CA VAL A 143 14.58 13.56 27.84
C VAL A 143 14.67 14.48 29.06
N PRO A 144 14.13 14.10 30.22
CA PRO A 144 14.30 14.91 31.43
C PRO A 144 15.79 14.97 31.76
N THR A 145 16.38 16.16 31.67
CA THR A 145 17.72 16.41 32.17
C THR A 145 17.67 16.16 33.68
N ALA A 146 18.29 15.07 34.14
CA ALA A 146 18.52 14.87 35.56
C ALA A 146 19.35 16.05 36.06
N SER A 147 18.73 16.93 36.83
CA SER A 147 19.44 17.96 37.58
C SER A 147 20.43 17.24 38.49
N ALA A 148 21.71 17.43 38.19
CA ALA A 148 22.79 17.03 39.07
C ALA A 148 22.61 17.74 40.41
N ASP A 149 22.47 16.94 41.45
CA ASP A 149 22.63 17.36 42.85
C ASP A 149 23.99 18.05 43.02
N PRO A 150 24.08 19.26 43.59
CA PRO A 150 25.30 19.73 44.19
C PRO A 150 25.27 19.40 45.68
N GLN A 151 25.94 18.32 46.09
CA GLN A 151 26.60 18.26 47.40
C GLN A 151 27.92 19.07 47.29
N PRO A 152 28.42 19.73 48.36
CA PRO A 152 28.33 19.35 49.77
C PRO A 152 27.65 20.35 50.72
#